data_AF-A0A348WCE7-F1
#
_entry.id   AF-A0A348WCE7-F1
#
_cell.length_a   1.000
_cell.length_b   1.000
_cell.length_c   1.000
_cell.angle_alpha   90.00
_cell.angle_beta   90.00
_cell.angle_gamma   90.00
#
_symmetry.space_group_name_H-M   'P 1'
#
loop_
_entity.id
_entity.type
_entity.pdbx_description
1 polymer ?
#
loop_
_entity_poly.entity_id
_entity_poly.type
_entity_poly.pdbx_seq_one_letter_code
_entity_poly.pdbx_strand_id
1 'polypeptide(L)'
;LTPAQLSRLIGTPDCPRLIDLTLDEDFAQDPYLIPGAERHSHRDLPALTQDLQGQRAVLICQKGAKLSQGAAAWLAGDGIDAMYLQGGNLGWRDTPGTIRLTASARPPLHDGATLWVTRHRPKIDRIACPWLIRRFVDRRARFLFVAPDQVADVAAR
;
A
#
# COMPACT_ATOMS: atom_id res chain seq x y z
N LEU A 1 15.62 5.05 -4.15
CA LEU A 1 15.68 3.71 -3.50
C LEU A 1 15.63 2.63 -4.59
N THR A 2 16.49 1.62 -4.56
CA THR A 2 16.39 0.48 -5.50
C THR A 2 15.34 -0.54 -5.04
N PRO A 3 14.77 -1.37 -5.92
CA PRO A 3 13.89 -2.47 -5.52
C PRO A 3 14.52 -3.42 -4.49
N ALA A 4 15.80 -3.76 -4.65
CA ALA A 4 16.52 -4.62 -3.71
C ALA A 4 16.68 -3.98 -2.31
N GLN A 5 16.88 -2.65 -2.25
CA GLN A 5 16.90 -1.93 -0.98
C GLN A 5 15.51 -1.88 -0.34
N LEU A 6 14.47 -1.56 -1.12
CA LEU A 6 13.09 -1.51 -0.63
C LEU A 6 12.61 -2.88 -0.13
N SER A 7 12.95 -3.97 -0.83
CA SER A 7 12.58 -5.34 -0.46
C SER A 7 13.04 -5.71 0.96
N ARG A 8 14.19 -5.18 1.41
CA ARG A 8 14.69 -5.40 2.78
C ARG A 8 13.95 -4.60 3.85
N LEU A 9 13.22 -3.55 3.46
CA LEU A 9 12.45 -2.70 4.36
C LEU A 9 10.99 -3.14 4.47
N ILE A 10 10.43 -3.73 3.40
CA ILE A 10 9.05 -4.21 3.41
C ILE A 10 8.86 -5.19 4.57
N GLY A 11 7.85 -4.94 5.40
CA GLY A 11 7.60 -5.76 6.58
C GLY A 11 8.45 -5.42 7.80
N THR A 12 9.25 -4.34 7.78
CA THR A 12 9.94 -3.81 8.98
C THR A 12 9.30 -2.51 9.48
N PRO A 13 9.46 -2.14 10.78
CA PRO A 13 8.92 -0.88 11.31
C PRO A 13 9.48 0.35 10.59
N ASP A 14 10.64 0.21 9.97
CA ASP A 14 11.33 1.29 9.24
C ASP A 14 10.84 1.47 7.81
N CYS A 15 9.97 0.58 7.32
CA CYS A 15 9.38 0.71 5.98
C CYS A 15 8.68 2.07 5.84
N PRO A 16 9.11 2.93 4.91
CA PRO A 16 8.41 4.17 4.61
C PRO A 16 7.00 3.87 4.06
N ARG A 17 6.14 4.90 4.01
CA ARG A 17 4.87 4.84 3.27
C ARG A 17 5.17 4.55 1.81
N LEU A 18 4.48 3.59 1.22
CA LEU A 18 4.64 3.25 -0.19
C LEU A 18 3.46 3.80 -0.97
N ILE A 19 3.70 4.84 -1.77
CA ILE A 19 2.65 5.58 -2.47
C ILE A 19 2.74 5.28 -3.96
N ASP A 20 1.76 4.57 -4.49
CA ASP A 20 1.64 4.27 -5.92
C ASP A 20 0.84 5.35 -6.64
N LEU A 21 1.56 6.15 -7.43
CA LEU A 21 1.06 7.23 -8.27
C LEU A 21 0.82 6.80 -9.71
N THR A 22 0.94 5.50 -10.03
CA THR A 22 0.73 4.97 -11.38
C THR A 22 -0.64 5.40 -11.91
N LEU A 23 -0.64 5.97 -13.13
CA LEU A 23 -1.84 6.44 -13.80
C LEU A 23 -2.87 5.31 -13.92
N ASP A 24 -4.16 5.64 -13.88
CA ASP A 24 -5.21 4.62 -13.93
C ASP A 24 -5.13 3.78 -15.21
N GLU A 25 -4.78 4.39 -16.35
CA GLU A 25 -4.59 3.70 -17.64
C GLU A 25 -3.41 2.72 -17.62
N ASP A 26 -2.30 3.10 -16.99
CA ASP A 26 -1.12 2.26 -16.84
C ASP A 26 -1.37 1.13 -15.85
N PHE A 27 -2.08 1.43 -14.76
CA PHE A 27 -2.41 0.48 -13.71
C PHE A 27 -3.42 -0.56 -14.20
N ALA A 28 -4.39 -0.16 -15.03
CA ALA A 28 -5.35 -1.09 -15.63
C ALA A 28 -4.67 -2.18 -16.50
N GLN A 29 -3.50 -1.89 -17.06
CA GLN A 29 -2.74 -2.83 -17.89
C GLN A 29 -1.86 -3.80 -17.09
N ASP A 30 -1.40 -3.40 -15.90
CA ASP A 30 -0.59 -4.23 -14.99
C ASP A 30 -1.10 -4.02 -13.54
N PRO A 31 -2.28 -4.56 -13.17
CA PRO A 31 -3.02 -4.21 -11.94
C PRO A 31 -2.44 -4.91 -10.70
N TYR A 32 -1.17 -4.66 -10.46
CA TYR A 32 -0.39 -5.20 -9.36
C TYR A 32 0.17 -4.10 -8.49
N LEU A 33 0.34 -4.42 -7.21
CA LEU A 33 0.88 -3.51 -6.22
C LEU A 33 2.10 -4.12 -5.55
N ILE A 34 3.02 -3.25 -5.17
CA ILE A 34 4.07 -3.59 -4.22
C ILE A 34 3.40 -3.83 -2.85
N PRO A 35 3.80 -4.87 -2.09
CA PRO A 35 3.24 -5.11 -0.77
C PRO A 35 3.36 -3.88 0.14
N GLY A 36 2.25 -3.48 0.76
CA GLY A 36 2.15 -2.30 1.60
C GLY A 36 1.90 -0.99 0.84
N ALA A 37 1.84 -1.03 -0.51
CA ALA A 37 1.55 0.15 -1.31
C ALA A 37 0.06 0.51 -1.32
N GLU A 38 -0.19 1.82 -1.20
CA GLU A 38 -1.49 2.43 -1.38
C GLU A 38 -1.51 3.27 -2.65
N ARG A 39 -2.62 3.23 -3.39
CA ARG A 39 -2.76 4.06 -4.59
C ARG A 39 -3.12 5.47 -4.17
N HIS A 40 -2.50 6.46 -4.81
CA HIS A 40 -2.83 7.87 -4.63
C HIS A 40 -2.81 8.57 -5.99
N SER A 41 -3.71 9.52 -6.21
CA SER A 41 -3.68 10.33 -7.42
C SER A 41 -2.47 11.26 -7.42
N HIS A 42 -1.71 11.28 -8.51
CA HIS A 42 -0.62 12.24 -8.71
C HIS A 42 -1.11 13.69 -8.83
N ARG A 43 -2.42 13.91 -8.99
CA ARG A 43 -3.02 15.25 -9.14
C ARG A 43 -3.30 15.92 -7.80
N ASP A 44 -3.18 15.20 -6.69
CA ASP A 44 -3.57 15.69 -5.36
C ASP A 44 -2.45 15.51 -4.33
N LEU A 45 -1.25 15.98 -4.68
CA LEU A 45 -0.11 15.97 -3.76
C LEU A 45 -0.35 16.76 -2.45
N PRO A 46 -1.16 17.84 -2.42
CA PRO A 46 -1.53 18.49 -1.16
C PRO A 46 -2.25 17.55 -0.18
N ALA A 47 -3.24 16.77 -0.64
CA ALA A 47 -3.91 15.79 0.21
C ALA A 47 -2.95 14.71 0.70
N LEU A 48 -2.06 14.23 -0.16
CA LEU A 48 -1.03 13.26 0.22
C LEU A 48 -0.10 13.82 1.32
N THR A 49 0.33 15.08 1.19
CA THR A 49 1.19 15.74 2.17
C THR A 49 0.54 15.75 3.56
N GLN A 50 -0.77 16.04 3.61
CA GLN A 50 -1.54 16.01 4.85
C GLN A 50 -1.66 14.59 5.42
N ASP A 51 -1.93 13.58 4.58
CA ASP A 51 -2.08 12.19 5.03
C ASP A 51 -0.77 11.54 5.49
N LEU A 52 0.37 11.96 4.94
CA LEU A 52 1.68 11.48 5.35
C LEU A 52 2.04 11.89 6.78
N GLN A 53 1.52 13.00 7.30
CA GLN A 53 1.76 13.48 8.67
C GLN A 53 3.25 13.48 9.07
N GLY A 54 4.13 13.90 8.15
CA GLY A 54 5.59 13.92 8.37
C GLY A 54 6.29 12.55 8.25
N GLN A 55 5.55 11.47 7.96
CA GLN A 55 6.14 10.15 7.73
C GLN A 55 6.91 10.12 6.40
N ARG A 56 8.05 9.41 6.41
CA ARG A 56 8.83 9.17 5.20
C ARG A 56 8.02 8.43 4.15
N ALA A 57 8.25 8.74 2.87
CA ALA A 57 7.54 8.12 1.76
C ALA A 57 8.46 7.66 0.62
N VAL A 58 8.10 6.53 0.00
CA VAL A 58 8.63 6.08 -1.28
C VAL A 58 7.52 6.23 -2.33
N LEU A 59 7.75 7.10 -3.31
CA LEU A 59 6.86 7.34 -4.43
C LEU A 59 7.15 6.35 -5.55
N ILE A 60 6.10 5.71 -6.02
CA ILE A 60 6.14 4.68 -7.06
C ILE A 60 5.31 5.21 -8.24
N CYS A 61 5.83 5.07 -9.45
CA CYS A 61 5.05 5.18 -10.67
C CYS A 61 5.42 3.98 -11.55
N GLN A 62 4.89 3.89 -12.78
CA GLN A 62 5.18 2.75 -13.65
C GLN A 62 6.69 2.52 -13.85
N LYS A 63 7.44 3.57 -14.23
CA LYS A 63 8.85 3.47 -14.66
C LYS A 63 9.87 4.11 -13.72
N GLY A 64 9.43 4.72 -12.61
CA GLY A 64 10.33 5.44 -11.68
C GLY A 64 10.95 6.72 -12.25
N ALA A 65 10.27 7.33 -13.23
CA ALA A 65 10.74 8.49 -13.99
C ALA A 65 10.00 9.77 -13.57
N LYS A 66 9.54 10.59 -14.54
CA LYS A 66 9.00 11.94 -14.35
C LYS A 66 8.01 12.08 -13.19
N LEU A 67 7.03 11.17 -13.08
CA LEU A 67 5.92 11.32 -12.14
C LEU A 67 6.34 11.16 -10.68
N SER A 68 6.98 10.04 -10.32
CA SER A 68 7.40 9.77 -8.94
C SER A 68 8.56 10.67 -8.51
N GLN A 69 9.45 11.04 -9.45
CA GLN A 69 10.52 11.99 -9.16
C GLN A 69 9.98 13.40 -8.89
N GLY A 70 9.04 13.88 -9.71
CA GLY A 70 8.39 15.17 -9.49
C GLY A 70 7.60 15.22 -8.18
N ALA A 71 6.85 14.15 -7.87
CA ALA A 71 6.13 14.05 -6.60
C ALA A 71 7.07 13.99 -5.38
N ALA A 72 8.18 13.26 -5.47
CA ALA A 72 9.19 13.23 -4.41
C ALA A 72 9.79 14.62 -4.18
N ALA A 73 10.13 15.35 -5.25
CA ALA A 73 10.67 16.70 -5.16
C ALA A 73 9.66 17.70 -4.57
N TRP A 74 8.37 17.60 -4.96
CA TRP A 74 7.31 18.40 -4.36
C TRP A 74 7.23 18.14 -2.85
N LEU A 75 7.07 16.88 -2.44
CA LEU A 75 6.93 16.53 -1.02
C LEU A 75 8.15 16.94 -0.19
N ALA A 76 9.35 16.86 -0.78
CA ALA A 76 10.57 17.37 -0.15
C ALA A 76 10.53 18.90 0.06
N GLY A 77 9.95 19.65 -0.88
CA GLY A 77 9.70 21.09 -0.74
C GLY A 77 8.77 21.43 0.44
N ASP A 78 7.85 20.51 0.77
CA ASP A 78 6.94 20.60 1.91
C ASP A 78 7.52 19.96 3.20
N GLY A 79 8.82 19.64 3.21
CA GLY A 79 9.52 19.12 4.39
C GLY A 79 9.31 17.63 4.68
N ILE A 80 8.72 16.88 3.76
CA ILE A 80 8.58 15.42 3.87
C ILE A 80 9.83 14.73 3.32
N ASP A 81 10.42 13.81 4.10
CA ASP A 81 11.48 12.92 3.61
C ASP A 81 10.90 11.93 2.61
N ALA A 82 10.98 12.31 1.34
CA ALA A 82 10.35 11.63 0.23
C ALA A 82 11.39 11.20 -0.81
N MET A 83 11.35 9.91 -1.18
CA MET A 83 12.21 9.33 -2.20
C MET A 83 11.37 8.59 -3.23
N TYR A 84 11.95 8.24 -4.38
CA TYR A 84 11.24 7.44 -5.38
C TYR A 84 11.88 6.07 -5.56
N LEU A 85 11.06 5.12 -6.02
CA LEU A 85 11.51 3.78 -6.40
C LEU A 85 12.14 3.82 -7.80
N GLN A 86 13.42 3.47 -7.89
CA GLN A 86 14.12 3.36 -9.17
C GLN A 86 13.50 2.25 -10.02
N GLY A 87 13.24 2.54 -11.29
CA GLY A 87 12.54 1.63 -12.21
C GLY A 87 11.03 1.50 -11.96
N GLY A 88 10.50 2.06 -10.87
CA GLY A 88 9.07 2.04 -10.56
C GLY A 88 8.51 0.63 -10.38
N ASN A 89 7.23 0.46 -10.71
CA ASN A 89 6.55 -0.84 -10.67
C ASN A 89 7.17 -1.86 -11.65
N LEU A 90 7.62 -1.44 -12.83
CA LEU A 90 8.28 -2.35 -13.78
C LEU A 90 9.62 -2.83 -13.22
N GLY A 91 10.42 -1.92 -12.68
CA GLY A 91 11.69 -2.27 -12.03
C GLY A 91 11.50 -3.18 -10.81
N TRP A 92 10.44 -2.98 -10.03
CA TRP A 92 10.06 -3.91 -8.97
C TRP A 92 9.75 -5.29 -9.54
N ARG A 93 8.82 -5.38 -10.50
CA ARG A 93 8.40 -6.63 -11.17
C ARG A 93 9.58 -7.42 -11.72
N ASP A 94 10.52 -6.73 -12.34
CA ASP A 94 11.64 -7.38 -13.03
C ASP A 94 12.80 -7.73 -12.06
N THR A 95 12.71 -7.33 -10.78
CA THR A 95 13.70 -7.69 -9.75
C THR A 95 13.43 -9.08 -9.17
N PRO A 96 14.41 -10.02 -9.24
CA PRO A 96 14.24 -11.37 -8.71
C PRO A 96 13.89 -11.42 -7.23
N GLY A 97 12.99 -12.33 -6.85
CA GLY A 97 12.58 -12.57 -5.47
C GLY A 97 11.64 -11.52 -4.88
N THR A 98 11.26 -10.48 -5.63
CA THR A 98 10.19 -9.59 -5.24
C THR A 98 8.82 -10.22 -5.47
N ILE A 99 7.85 -9.86 -4.63
CA ILE A 99 6.46 -10.31 -4.76
C ILE A 99 5.58 -9.12 -5.13
N ARG A 100 4.46 -9.39 -5.80
CA ARG A 100 3.44 -8.39 -6.13
C ARG A 100 2.07 -8.89 -5.69
N LEU A 101 1.22 -7.96 -5.27
CA LEU A 101 -0.15 -8.24 -4.90
C LEU A 101 -1.08 -7.92 -6.06
N THR A 102 -1.90 -8.87 -6.46
CA THR A 102 -2.97 -8.63 -7.43
C THR A 102 -3.98 -7.67 -6.81
N ALA A 103 -4.23 -6.53 -7.44
CA ALA A 103 -5.08 -5.48 -6.86
C ALA A 103 -6.51 -5.95 -6.62
N SER A 104 -7.05 -6.80 -7.51
CA SER A 104 -8.39 -7.38 -7.39
C SER A 104 -8.53 -8.44 -6.29
N ALA A 105 -7.42 -8.94 -5.73
CA ALA A 105 -7.46 -9.84 -4.58
C ALA A 105 -7.69 -9.09 -3.26
N ARG A 106 -7.55 -7.75 -3.26
CA ARG A 106 -7.86 -6.92 -2.09
C ARG A 106 -9.36 -6.64 -2.05
N PRO A 107 -10.00 -6.73 -0.86
CA PRO A 107 -11.38 -6.28 -0.71
C PRO A 107 -11.55 -4.83 -1.17
N PRO A 108 -12.75 -4.42 -1.60
CA PRO A 108 -13.04 -3.03 -1.87
C PRO A 108 -12.79 -2.16 -0.63
N LEU A 109 -12.46 -0.90 -0.86
CA LEU A 109 -12.26 0.07 0.21
C LEU A 109 -13.62 0.58 0.69
N HIS A 110 -13.81 0.57 2.01
CA HIS A 110 -14.90 1.22 2.73
C HIS A 110 -14.28 2.40 3.50
N ASP A 111 -14.66 3.63 3.14
CA ASP A 111 -14.08 4.87 3.70
C ASP A 111 -12.54 4.90 3.67
N GLY A 112 -11.96 4.44 2.56
CA GLY A 112 -10.50 4.44 2.34
C GLY A 112 -9.74 3.31 3.04
N ALA A 113 -10.44 2.28 3.56
CA ALA A 113 -9.82 1.11 4.17
C ALA A 113 -10.54 -0.19 3.80
N THR A 114 -9.79 -1.28 3.69
CA THR A 114 -10.35 -2.64 3.58
C THR A 114 -11.03 -3.04 4.90
N LEU A 115 -12.16 -3.73 4.79
CA LEU A 115 -12.92 -4.25 5.92
C LEU A 115 -12.82 -5.77 5.98
N TRP A 116 -12.44 -6.30 7.15
CA TRP A 116 -12.23 -7.73 7.36
C TRP A 116 -13.09 -8.21 8.52
N VAL A 117 -13.89 -9.24 8.29
CA VAL A 117 -14.80 -9.79 9.30
C VAL A 117 -14.30 -11.16 9.75
N THR A 118 -14.26 -11.37 11.06
CA THR A 118 -13.90 -12.66 11.64
C THR A 118 -14.67 -12.88 12.94
N ARG A 119 -14.66 -14.11 13.44
CA ARG A 119 -15.31 -14.45 14.71
C ARG A 119 -14.54 -13.91 15.92
N HIS A 120 -15.26 -13.56 16.98
CA HIS A 120 -14.68 -13.29 18.30
C HIS A 120 -14.01 -14.54 18.89
N ARG A 121 -13.21 -14.34 19.96
CA ARG A 121 -12.31 -15.37 20.54
C ARG A 121 -11.40 -16.00 19.48
N PRO A 122 -10.63 -15.19 18.72
CA PRO A 122 -9.72 -15.69 17.71
C PRO A 122 -8.65 -16.58 18.36
N LYS A 123 -8.33 -17.69 17.69
CA LYS A 123 -7.10 -18.44 17.95
C LYS A 123 -5.91 -17.67 17.35
N ILE A 124 -4.68 -18.09 17.65
CA ILE A 124 -3.44 -17.38 17.30
C ILE A 124 -3.40 -16.97 15.82
N ASP A 125 -3.81 -17.86 14.92
CA ASP A 125 -3.91 -17.62 13.47
C ASP A 125 -4.71 -16.35 13.14
N ARG A 126 -5.86 -16.18 13.78
CA ARG A 126 -6.77 -15.06 13.53
C ARG A 126 -6.38 -13.76 14.23
N ILE A 127 -5.35 -13.79 15.08
CA ILE A 127 -4.71 -12.60 15.67
C ILE A 127 -3.48 -12.20 14.83
N ALA A 128 -2.76 -13.16 14.26
CA ALA A 128 -1.59 -12.91 13.41
C ALA A 128 -1.98 -12.38 12.01
N CYS A 129 -3.09 -12.84 11.43
CA CYS A 129 -3.55 -12.37 10.12
C CYS A 129 -3.74 -10.83 10.06
N PRO A 130 -4.38 -10.17 11.05
CA PRO A 130 -4.47 -8.71 11.08
C PRO A 130 -3.13 -7.98 10.97
N TRP A 131 -2.07 -8.51 11.59
CA TRP A 131 -0.73 -7.93 11.47
C TRP A 131 -0.22 -8.00 10.03
N LEU A 132 -0.34 -9.17 9.38
CA LEU A 132 0.08 -9.36 7.99
C LEU A 132 -0.70 -8.45 7.04
N ILE A 133 -2.04 -8.42 7.19
CA ILE A 133 -2.91 -7.60 6.35
C ILE A 133 -2.54 -6.11 6.49
N ARG A 134 -2.39 -5.60 7.72
CA ARG A 134 -2.00 -4.20 7.96
C ARG A 134 -0.63 -3.83 7.43
N ARG A 135 0.22 -4.81 7.18
CA ARG A 135 1.61 -4.54 6.83
C ARG A 135 1.89 -4.70 5.34
N PHE A 136 1.20 -5.65 4.71
CA PHE A 136 1.45 -5.99 3.32
C PHE A 136 0.27 -5.70 2.42
N VAL A 137 -0.97 -5.64 2.91
CA VAL A 137 -2.17 -5.51 2.06
C VAL A 137 -2.74 -4.10 2.10
N ASP A 138 -3.06 -3.62 3.29
CA ASP A 138 -3.65 -2.31 3.54
C ASP A 138 -3.38 -1.87 4.98
N ARG A 139 -2.60 -0.80 5.14
CA ARG A 139 -2.25 -0.23 6.46
C ARG A 139 -3.46 0.27 7.25
N ARG A 140 -4.52 0.69 6.57
CA ARG A 140 -5.72 1.26 7.17
C ARG A 140 -6.78 0.19 7.48
N ALA A 141 -6.47 -1.09 7.21
CA ALA A 141 -7.40 -2.20 7.36
C ALA A 141 -8.12 -2.23 8.72
N ARG A 142 -9.45 -2.35 8.65
CA ARG A 142 -10.36 -2.46 9.79
C ARG A 142 -10.80 -3.90 9.98
N PHE A 143 -10.91 -4.31 11.24
CA PHE A 143 -11.28 -5.68 11.61
C PHE A 143 -12.52 -5.67 12.50
N LEU A 144 -13.52 -6.44 12.12
CA LEU A 144 -14.74 -6.66 12.90
C LEU A 144 -14.71 -8.07 13.49
N PHE A 145 -14.85 -8.15 14.81
CA PHE A 145 -14.92 -9.41 15.55
C PHE A 145 -16.37 -9.64 15.98
N VAL A 146 -17.05 -10.60 15.35
CA VAL A 146 -18.49 -10.83 15.53
C VAL A 146 -18.77 -12.26 16.03
N ALA A 147 -20.04 -12.57 16.33
CA ALA A 147 -20.41 -13.94 16.66
C ALA A 147 -20.14 -14.90 15.47
N PRO A 148 -19.72 -16.16 15.70
CA PRO A 148 -19.34 -17.06 14.61
C PRO A 148 -20.40 -17.25 13.53
N ASP A 149 -21.67 -17.30 13.94
CA ASP A 149 -22.85 -17.41 13.08
C ASP A 149 -23.14 -16.12 12.29
N GLN A 150 -22.69 -14.97 12.80
CA GLN A 150 -22.91 -13.65 12.19
C GLN A 150 -21.82 -13.25 11.18
N VAL A 151 -20.74 -14.03 11.03
CA VAL A 151 -19.60 -13.67 10.18
C VAL A 151 -20.02 -13.44 8.72
N ALA A 152 -20.82 -14.34 8.15
CA ALA A 152 -21.26 -14.25 6.75
C ALA A 152 -22.19 -13.04 6.53
N ASP A 153 -23.16 -12.87 7.43
CA ASP A 153 -24.16 -11.80 7.32
C ASP A 153 -23.54 -10.41 7.45
N VAL A 154 -22.56 -10.25 8.34
CA VAL A 154 -21.83 -8.98 8.50
C VAL A 154 -20.87 -8.75 7.34
N ALA A 155 -20.25 -9.79 6.76
CA ALA A 155 -19.34 -9.67 5.62
C ALA A 155 -20.05 -9.32 4.30
N ALA A 156 -21.35 -9.59 4.19
CA ALA A 156 -22.15 -9.29 2.99
C ALA A 156 -22.68 -7.84 2.94
N ARG A 157 -22.46 -7.04 3.98
CA ARG A 157 -22.90 -5.64 4.08
C ARG A 157 -21.79 -4.67 3.70
#